data_AF-A0A8E0KKZ8-F1
#
_entry.id   AF-A0A8E0KKZ8-F1
#
_cell.length_a   1.000
_cell.length_b   1.000
_cell.length_c   1.000
_cell.angle_alpha   90.00
_cell.angle_beta   90.00
_cell.angle_gamma   90.00
#
_symmetry.space_group_name_H-M   'P 1'
#
loop_
_entity.id
_entity.type
_entity.pdbx_description
1 polymer ?
#
loop_
_entity_poly.entity_id
_entity_poly.type
_entity_poly.pdbx_seq_one_letter_code
_entity_poly.pdbx_strand_id
1 'polypeptide(L)'
;MTIENAAPAPAAPEKTSVLKKGRGFLIALSIAVGVAAVAAWIALGVGLYMDVSRQTRLILVVVAAVATEALFWSIAATLGLSVLEARKRIWRKITGRGRAEA
;
A
#
# COMPACT_ATOMS: atom_id res chain seq x y z
N MET A 1 -57.92 -1.13 -4.93
CA MET A 1 -56.80 -1.29 -5.89
C MET A 1 -55.52 -1.05 -5.09
N THR A 2 -54.89 -2.12 -4.62
CA THR A 2 -53.72 -2.13 -3.73
C THR A 2 -52.46 -1.80 -4.53
N ILE A 3 -51.80 -0.69 -4.20
CA ILE A 3 -50.44 -0.41 -4.68
C ILE A 3 -49.50 -1.26 -3.83
N GLU A 4 -48.97 -2.36 -4.37
CA GLU A 4 -47.86 -3.09 -3.76
C GLU A 4 -46.65 -2.16 -3.70
N ASN A 5 -46.31 -1.75 -2.48
CA ASN A 5 -45.13 -0.97 -2.19
C ASN A 5 -43.91 -1.88 -2.36
N ALA A 6 -43.30 -1.87 -3.55
CA ALA A 6 -42.07 -2.60 -3.81
C ALA A 6 -40.98 -2.10 -2.84
N ALA A 7 -40.47 -2.99 -1.99
CA ALA A 7 -39.39 -2.70 -1.07
C ALA A 7 -38.19 -2.10 -1.83
N PRO A 8 -37.55 -1.01 -1.33
CA PRO A 8 -36.37 -0.48 -1.98
C PRO A 8 -35.27 -1.54 -2.00
N ALA A 9 -34.74 -1.84 -3.18
CA ALA A 9 -33.65 -2.78 -3.39
C ALA A 9 -32.48 -2.51 -2.43
N PRO A 10 -31.82 -3.54 -1.87
CA PRO A 10 -30.75 -3.37 -0.90
C PRO A 10 -29.62 -2.52 -1.51
N ALA A 11 -29.32 -1.38 -0.87
CA ALA A 11 -28.26 -0.48 -1.29
C ALA A 11 -26.92 -1.26 -1.36
N ALA A 12 -26.36 -1.37 -2.56
CA ALA A 12 -25.11 -2.09 -2.78
C ALA A 12 -23.99 -1.52 -1.89
N PRO A 13 -23.25 -2.35 -1.13
CA PRO A 13 -22.44 -1.88 -0.03
C PRO A 13 -21.09 -1.32 -0.50
N GLU A 14 -20.72 -0.17 0.06
CA GLU A 14 -19.45 0.08 0.78
C GLU A 14 -18.07 -0.23 0.12
N LYS A 15 -17.98 -0.47 -1.19
CA LYS A 15 -16.68 -0.86 -1.81
C LYS A 15 -15.59 0.22 -1.76
N THR A 16 -15.96 1.48 -1.57
CA THR A 16 -15.04 2.63 -1.55
C THR A 16 -14.34 2.84 -0.21
N SER A 17 -14.92 2.41 0.92
CA SER A 17 -14.32 2.58 2.26
C SER A 17 -13.11 1.63 2.42
N VAL A 18 -13.28 0.38 1.99
CA VAL A 18 -12.29 -0.70 2.11
C VAL A 18 -11.02 -0.39 1.30
N LEU A 19 -11.17 0.12 0.08
CA LEU A 19 -10.02 0.46 -0.79
C LEU A 19 -9.19 1.63 -0.22
N LYS A 20 -9.84 2.68 0.31
CA LYS A 20 -9.14 3.80 0.95
C LYS A 20 -8.37 3.36 2.20
N LYS A 21 -8.95 2.44 2.98
CA LYS A 21 -8.32 1.88 4.18
C LYS A 21 -7.08 1.05 3.85
N GLY A 22 -7.15 0.22 2.80
CA GLY A 22 -6.02 -0.57 2.30
C GLY A 22 -4.84 0.28 1.84
N ARG A 23 -5.09 1.41 1.17
CA ARG A 23 -4.02 2.31 0.73
C ARG A 23 -3.29 2.98 1.91
N GLY A 24 -4.04 3.49 2.89
CA GLY A 24 -3.45 4.09 4.08
C GLY A 24 -2.57 3.11 4.86
N PHE A 25 -3.04 1.87 4.97
CA PHE A 25 -2.26 0.79 5.57
C PHE A 25 -0.95 0.50 4.80
N LEU A 26 -0.99 0.41 3.46
CA LEU A 26 0.20 0.15 2.65
C LEU A 26 1.22 1.28 2.68
N ILE A 27 0.77 2.54 2.74
CA ILE A 27 1.68 3.69 2.91
C ILE A 27 2.33 3.62 4.29
N ALA A 28 1.54 3.39 5.35
CA ALA A 28 2.07 3.25 6.71
C ALA A 28 3.07 2.08 6.81
N LEU A 29 2.75 0.94 6.19
CA LEU A 29 3.65 -0.22 6.09
C LEU A 29 4.95 0.14 5.35
N SER A 30 4.86 0.83 4.21
CA SER A 30 6.03 1.25 3.44
C SER A 30 6.95 2.18 4.26
N ILE A 31 6.36 3.11 5.03
CA ILE A 31 7.11 4.00 5.92
C ILE A 31 7.77 3.19 7.05
N ALA A 32 7.02 2.30 7.71
CA ALA A 32 7.53 1.49 8.81
C ALA A 32 8.69 0.59 8.36
N VAL A 33 8.54 -0.08 7.20
CA VAL A 33 9.59 -0.90 6.60
C VAL A 33 10.78 -0.05 6.18
N GLY A 34 10.54 1.18 5.67
CA GLY A 34 11.61 2.13 5.35
C GLY A 34 12.45 2.52 6.57
N VAL A 35 11.79 2.84 7.69
CA VAL A 35 12.47 3.12 8.96
C VAL A 35 13.25 1.91 9.45
N ALA A 36 12.67 0.71 9.38
CA ALA A 36 13.35 -0.53 9.76
C ALA A 36 14.58 -0.82 8.89
N ALA A 37 14.50 -0.58 7.58
CA ALA A 37 15.62 -0.74 6.67
C ALA A 37 16.78 0.22 7.00
N VAL A 38 16.48 1.50 7.23
CA VAL A 38 17.48 2.48 7.66
C VAL A 38 18.12 2.08 8.99
N ALA A 39 17.32 1.67 9.97
CA ALA A 39 17.82 1.19 11.26
C ALA A 39 18.71 -0.05 11.12
N ALA A 40 18.37 -1.00 10.24
CA ALA A 40 19.17 -2.19 9.98
C ALA A 40 20.54 -1.85 9.36
N TRP A 41 20.59 -0.91 8.42
CA TRP A 41 21.86 -0.43 7.85
C TRP A 41 22.72 0.31 8.87
N ILE A 42 22.11 1.13 9.74
CA ILE A 42 22.82 1.79 10.85
C ILE A 42 23.38 0.74 11.81
N ALA A 43 22.57 -0.24 12.22
CA ALA A 43 22.99 -1.31 13.12
C ALA A 43 24.14 -2.13 12.53
N LEU A 44 24.10 -2.41 11.22
CA LEU A 44 25.21 -3.05 10.51
C LEU A 44 26.48 -2.19 10.57
N GLY A 45 26.39 -0.89 10.26
CA GLY A 45 27.53 0.03 10.33
C GLY A 45 28.15 0.13 11.72
N VAL A 46 27.31 0.23 12.75
CA VAL A 46 27.75 0.21 14.16
C VAL A 46 28.39 -1.13 14.52
N GLY A 47 27.80 -2.26 14.10
CA GLY A 47 28.36 -3.58 14.33
C GLY A 47 29.75 -3.75 13.70
N LEU A 48 29.95 -3.23 12.48
CA LEU A 48 31.26 -3.21 11.83
C LEU A 48 32.27 -2.35 12.58
N TYR A 49 31.85 -1.19 13.10
CA TYR A 49 32.70 -0.32 13.91
C TYR A 49 33.11 -0.95 15.25
N MET A 50 32.21 -1.69 15.89
CA MET A 50 32.46 -2.39 17.17
C MET A 50 33.19 -3.73 17.00
N ASP A 51 33.67 -4.05 15.79
CA ASP A 51 34.37 -5.30 15.45
C ASP A 51 33.60 -6.57 15.90
N VAL A 52 32.26 -6.55 15.80
CA VAL A 52 31.41 -7.68 16.24
C VAL A 52 31.75 -8.96 15.49
N SER A 53 31.43 -10.11 16.07
CA SER A 53 31.73 -11.42 15.50
C SER A 53 31.27 -11.56 14.04
N ARG A 54 31.97 -12.38 13.24
CA ARG A 54 31.64 -12.61 11.83
C ARG A 54 30.20 -13.12 11.64
N GLN A 55 29.72 -13.96 12.57
CA GLN A 55 28.35 -14.45 12.58
C GLN A 55 27.34 -13.31 12.79
N THR A 56 27.60 -12.41 13.74
CA THR A 56 26.75 -11.23 13.99
C THR A 56 26.70 -10.31 12.77
N ARG A 57 27.83 -10.07 12.09
CA ARG A 57 27.87 -9.27 10.86
C ARG A 57 27.01 -9.87 9.76
N LEU A 58 27.09 -11.19 9.55
CA LEU A 58 26.28 -11.90 8.56
C LEU A 58 24.78 -11.73 8.84
N ILE A 59 24.36 -11.87 10.10
CA ILE A 59 22.96 -11.66 10.49
C ILE A 59 22.52 -10.23 10.18
N LEU A 60 23.32 -9.22 10.56
CA LEU A 60 23.00 -7.81 10.30
C LEU A 60 22.88 -7.50 8.80
N VAL A 61 23.78 -8.03 7.97
CA VAL A 61 23.71 -7.88 6.50
C VAL A 61 22.45 -8.54 5.95
N VAL A 62 22.14 -9.77 6.37
CA VAL A 62 20.94 -10.48 5.91
C VAL A 62 19.68 -9.73 6.30
N VAL A 63 19.60 -9.23 7.54
CA VAL A 63 18.47 -8.41 8.00
C VAL A 63 18.34 -7.13 7.17
N ALA A 64 19.44 -6.44 6.89
CA ALA A 64 19.42 -5.25 6.04
C ALA A 64 18.97 -5.55 4.60
N ALA A 65 19.39 -6.69 4.03
CA ALA A 65 18.99 -7.13 2.70
C ALA A 65 17.49 -7.48 2.64
N VAL A 66 16.99 -8.24 3.61
CA VAL A 66 15.56 -8.59 3.70
C VAL A 66 14.70 -7.35 3.91
N ALA A 67 15.15 -6.40 4.75
CA ALA A 67 14.43 -5.16 4.97
C ALA A 67 14.36 -4.29 3.70
N THR A 68 15.41 -4.28 2.88
CA THR A 68 15.43 -3.55 1.60
C THR A 68 14.54 -4.21 0.54
N GLU A 69 14.51 -5.53 0.45
CA GLU A 69 13.53 -6.26 -0.35
C GLU A 69 12.09 -5.91 0.08
N ALA A 70 11.78 -6.02 1.37
CA ALA A 70 10.45 -5.70 1.90
C ALA A 70 10.04 -4.25 1.58
N LEU A 71 10.99 -3.30 1.64
CA LEU A 71 10.76 -1.91 1.28
C LEU A 71 10.41 -1.78 -0.20
N PHE A 72 11.19 -2.43 -1.08
CA PHE A 72 10.96 -2.43 -2.52
C PHE A 72 9.56 -2.97 -2.86
N TRP A 73 9.18 -4.12 -2.31
CA TRP A 73 7.85 -4.71 -2.52
C TRP A 73 6.71 -3.82 -1.99
N SER A 74 6.91 -3.15 -0.85
CA SER A 74 5.91 -2.25 -0.27
C SER A 74 5.68 -1.00 -1.13
N ILE A 75 6.75 -0.40 -1.66
CA ILE A 75 6.68 0.73 -2.58
C ILE A 75 6.02 0.30 -3.90
N ALA A 76 6.42 -0.85 -4.45
CA ALA A 76 5.82 -1.40 -5.66
C ALA A 76 4.30 -1.63 -5.50
N ALA A 77 3.86 -2.18 -4.36
CA ALA A 77 2.44 -2.34 -4.05
C ALA A 77 1.71 -0.98 -3.98
N THR A 78 2.30 0.01 -3.34
CA THR A 78 1.73 1.36 -3.19
C THR A 78 1.61 2.07 -4.55
N LEU A 79 2.62 1.96 -5.41
CA LEU A 79 2.61 2.51 -6.76
C LEU A 79 1.63 1.77 -7.67
N GLY A 80 1.57 0.44 -7.57
CA GLY A 80 0.61 -0.37 -8.32
C GLY A 80 -0.84 0.04 -8.07
N LEU A 81 -1.21 0.25 -6.80
CA LEU A 81 -2.54 0.77 -6.46
C LEU A 81 -2.78 2.19 -6.98
N SER A 82 -1.77 3.06 -6.92
CA SER A 82 -1.87 4.45 -7.39
C SER A 82 -2.14 4.52 -8.90
N VAL A 83 -1.50 3.68 -9.71
CA VAL A 83 -1.74 3.58 -11.16
C VAL A 83 -3.15 3.10 -11.47
N LEU A 84 -3.64 2.08 -10.75
CA LEU A 84 -5.00 1.57 -10.92
C LEU A 84 -6.06 2.62 -10.55
N GLU A 85 -5.82 3.39 -9.49
CA GLU A 85 -6.67 4.52 -9.10
C GLU A 85 -6.68 5.63 -10.16
N ALA A 86 -5.50 5.98 -10.71
CA ALA A 86 -5.38 6.97 -11.78
C ALA A 86 -6.19 6.55 -13.01
N ARG A 87 -6.09 5.28 -13.43
CA ARG A 87 -6.85 4.73 -14.55
C ARG A 87 -8.37 4.80 -14.30
N LYS A 88 -8.82 4.39 -13.11
CA LYS A 88 -10.24 4.51 -12.71
C LYS A 88 -10.73 5.96 -12.71
N ARG A 89 -9.90 6.91 -12.26
CA ARG A 89 -10.22 8.34 -12.23
C ARG A 89 -10.38 8.91 -13.64
N ILE A 90 -9.50 8.53 -14.57
CA ILE A 90 -9.57 8.94 -15.97
C ILE A 90 -10.82 8.36 -16.64
N TRP A 91 -11.07 7.05 -16.48
CA TRP A 91 -12.27 6.40 -17.01
C TRP A 91 -13.56 7.03 -16.48
N ARG A 92 -13.64 7.34 -15.18
CA ARG A 92 -14.81 8.04 -14.61
C ARG A 92 -15.02 9.42 -15.21
N LYS A 93 -13.94 10.17 -15.52
CA LYS A 93 -14.04 11.48 -16.18
C LYS A 93 -14.52 11.36 -17.63
N ILE A 94 -14.11 10.30 -18.34
CA ILE A 94 -14.51 10.06 -19.73
C ILE A 94 -15.97 9.57 -19.76
N THR A 95 -16.34 8.57 -18.98
CA THR A 95 -17.70 8.02 -18.95
C THR A 95 -18.71 8.98 -18.29
N GLY A 96 -18.27 9.80 -17.33
CA GLY A 96 -19.12 10.82 -16.70
C GLY A 96 -19.45 12.02 -17.61
N ARG A 97 -18.69 12.22 -18.69
CA ARG A 97 -18.98 13.23 -19.71
C ARG A 97 -20.08 12.81 -20.70
N GLY A 98 -20.41 11.52 -20.77
CA GLY A 98 -21.46 11.01 -21.68
C GLY A 98 -22.90 11.23 -21.20
N ARG A 99 -23.13 11.70 -19.96
CA ARG A 99 -24.48 11.93 -19.40
C ARG A 99 -24.87 13.41 -19.30
N ALA A 100 -23.98 14.33 -19.67
CA ALA A 100 -24.28 15.76 -19.62
C ALA A 100 -24.95 16.27 -20.91
N GLU A 101 -25.09 15.43 -21.95
CA GLU A 101 -25.60 15.82 -23.27
C GLU A 101 -26.77 14.93 -23.77
N ALA A 102 -27.45 14.19 -22.89
CA ALA A 102 -28.67 13.45 -23.19
C ALA A 102 -29.76 13.78 -22.16
#